data_AF-A0A6M2A2A4-F1
#
_entry.id   AF-A0A6M2A2A4-F1
#
_cell.length_a   1.000
_cell.length_b   1.000
_cell.length_c   1.000
_cell.angle_alpha   90.00
_cell.angle_beta   90.00
_cell.angle_gamma   90.00
#
_symmetry.space_group_name_H-M   'P 1'
#
loop_
_entity.id
_entity.type
_entity.pdbx_description
1 polymer ?
#
loop_
_entity_poly.entity_id
_entity_poly.type
_entity_poly.pdbx_seq_one_letter_code
_entity_poly.pdbx_strand_id
1 'polypeptide(L)'
;KIVRFHFEGGFDDLLQKYGKMPLPHYMEREAEEIDETRYQTIYAKKTGALAAPTAGLHFTPELLQQFQERGVDIRTITLHVGLGTFKPVQVDDIRDHQMHSETYHISAETASQINQKWKRQICVGTTTCRALESNSGSEGEGETDIFIYPGYEFQCVQSLLTNFHLPESSLIMLVCAFGGYELIMEAYQKAIERNFRFYSYGDAMLIL
;
A
#
# COMPACT_ATOMS: atom_id res chain seq x y z
N LYS A 1 10.18 -17.81 12.47
CA LYS A 1 9.91 -19.16 13.02
C LYS A 1 9.17 -19.95 11.96
N ILE A 2 9.65 -21.13 11.58
CA ILE A 2 8.89 -22.05 10.73
C ILE A 2 7.89 -22.78 11.65
N VAL A 3 6.62 -22.76 11.29
CA VAL A 3 5.55 -23.41 12.07
C VAL A 3 4.96 -24.52 11.20
N ARG A 4 4.84 -25.73 11.74
CA ARG A 4 4.19 -26.85 11.06
C ARG A 4 2.84 -27.11 11.74
N PHE A 5 1.77 -27.03 10.97
CA PHE A 5 0.43 -27.32 11.45
C PHE A 5 0.11 -28.81 11.27
N HIS A 6 -0.50 -29.40 12.30
CA HIS A 6 -1.05 -30.76 12.27
C HIS A 6 -2.56 -30.63 12.45
N PHE A 7 -3.33 -31.12 11.48
CA PHE A 7 -4.79 -30.94 11.44
C PHE A 7 -5.45 -32.05 10.62
N GLU A 8 -6.76 -32.23 10.80
CA GLU A 8 -7.61 -33.10 10.00
C GLU A 8 -8.49 -32.27 9.07
N GLY A 9 -8.63 -32.68 7.80
CA GLY A 9 -9.37 -31.95 6.76
C GLY A 9 -8.50 -31.04 5.89
N GLY A 10 -9.13 -30.12 5.15
CA GLY A 10 -8.44 -29.13 4.33
C GLY A 10 -7.90 -27.97 5.17
N PHE A 11 -6.64 -27.56 4.93
CA PHE A 11 -6.04 -26.44 5.68
C PHE A 11 -6.80 -25.13 5.46
N ASP A 12 -7.21 -24.88 4.23
CA ASP A 12 -7.94 -23.68 3.85
C ASP A 12 -9.31 -23.60 4.53
N ASP A 13 -10.00 -24.74 4.67
CA ASP A 13 -11.28 -24.82 5.40
C ASP A 13 -11.10 -24.45 6.88
N LEU A 14 -9.99 -24.88 7.49
CA LEU A 14 -9.65 -24.54 8.86
C LEU A 14 -9.25 -23.07 9.00
N LEU A 15 -8.49 -22.53 8.04
CA LEU A 15 -8.17 -21.10 7.99
C LEU A 15 -9.44 -20.25 7.85
N GLN A 16 -10.39 -20.68 7.02
CA GLN A 16 -11.66 -19.98 6.86
C GLN A 16 -12.54 -20.07 8.11
N LYS A 17 -12.48 -21.21 8.82
CA LYS A 17 -13.27 -21.44 10.04
C LYS A 17 -12.71 -20.74 11.28
N TYR A 18 -11.39 -20.65 11.40
CA TYR A 18 -10.72 -20.19 12.62
C TYR A 18 -9.87 -18.92 12.43
N GLY A 19 -9.57 -18.53 11.20
CA GLY A 19 -8.88 -17.30 10.89
C GLY A 19 -9.74 -16.09 11.25
N LYS A 20 -9.11 -15.07 11.83
CA LYS A 20 -9.70 -13.75 12.03
C LYS A 20 -8.87 -12.72 11.29
N MET A 21 -9.51 -11.71 10.71
CA MET A 21 -8.82 -10.59 10.10
C MET A 21 -7.95 -9.88 11.16
N PRO A 22 -6.62 -9.75 10.94
CA PRO A 22 -5.79 -8.97 11.84
C PRO A 22 -6.10 -7.48 11.64
N LEU A 23 -6.70 -6.83 12.65
CA LEU A 23 -6.79 -5.37 12.68
C LEU A 23 -5.43 -4.76 13.05
N PRO A 24 -5.11 -3.56 12.52
CA PRO A 24 -3.94 -2.82 12.97
C PRO A 24 -3.95 -2.59 14.49
N HIS A 25 -2.80 -2.68 15.15
CA HIS A 25 -2.68 -2.63 16.62
C HIS A 25 -3.28 -1.37 17.28
N TYR A 26 -3.42 -0.26 16.55
CA TYR A 26 -4.04 0.97 17.06
C TYR A 26 -5.58 0.92 17.06
N MET A 27 -6.19 -0.05 16.37
CA MET A 27 -7.60 -0.33 16.49
C MET A 27 -7.79 -1.23 17.72
N GLU A 28 -8.00 -0.61 18.87
CA GLU A 28 -8.24 -1.27 20.16
C GLU A 28 -9.63 -1.94 20.22
N ARG A 29 -9.99 -2.72 19.19
CA ARG A 29 -11.25 -3.47 19.07
C ARG A 29 -11.04 -4.80 18.33
N GLU A 30 -11.97 -5.73 18.48
CA GLU A 30 -12.00 -6.93 17.65
C GLU A 30 -12.46 -6.60 16.22
N ALA A 31 -12.04 -7.43 15.26
CA ALA A 31 -12.52 -7.36 13.88
C ALA A 31 -14.03 -7.63 13.82
N GLU A 32 -14.74 -6.80 13.06
CA GLU A 32 -16.16 -6.96 12.75
C GLU A 32 -16.32 -7.50 11.32
N GLU A 33 -17.50 -8.04 10.97
CA GLU A 33 -17.77 -8.52 9.60
C GLU A 33 -17.54 -7.44 8.53
N ILE A 34 -17.76 -6.17 8.87
CA ILE A 34 -17.50 -5.04 7.97
C ILE A 34 -16.01 -4.83 7.70
N ASP A 35 -15.12 -5.29 8.60
CA ASP A 35 -13.68 -5.22 8.38
C ASP A 35 -13.23 -6.25 7.37
N GLU A 36 -13.83 -7.44 7.33
CA GLU A 36 -13.51 -8.44 6.29
C GLU A 36 -13.82 -7.88 4.89
N THR A 37 -15.03 -7.33 4.72
CA THR A 37 -15.45 -6.72 3.45
C THR A 37 -14.68 -5.46 3.08
N ARG A 38 -14.20 -4.68 4.05
CA ARG A 38 -13.34 -3.52 3.78
C ARG A 38 -11.90 -3.93 3.48
N TYR A 39 -11.30 -4.83 4.25
CA TYR A 39 -9.89 -5.20 4.15
C TYR A 39 -9.61 -6.08 2.92
N GLN A 40 -10.54 -6.96 2.55
CA GLN A 40 -10.57 -7.57 1.21
C GLN A 40 -11.10 -6.54 0.21
N THR A 41 -10.19 -5.70 -0.27
CA THR A 41 -10.54 -4.71 -1.29
C THR A 41 -11.17 -5.32 -2.55
N ILE A 42 -11.87 -4.46 -3.29
CA ILE A 42 -12.30 -4.62 -4.68
C ILE A 42 -11.20 -5.09 -5.66
N TYR A 43 -9.92 -5.05 -5.26
CA TYR A 43 -8.77 -5.43 -6.08
C TYR A 43 -8.26 -6.85 -5.82
N ALA A 44 -8.64 -7.48 -4.70
CA ALA A 44 -8.11 -8.78 -4.27
C ALA A 44 -8.70 -9.93 -5.11
N LYS A 45 -8.07 -10.24 -6.24
CA LYS A 45 -8.44 -11.39 -7.10
C LYS A 45 -7.79 -12.72 -6.69
N LYS A 46 -6.78 -12.72 -5.81
CA LYS A 46 -6.05 -13.92 -5.35
C LYS A 46 -6.07 -14.05 -3.82
N THR A 47 -6.40 -15.26 -3.34
CA THR A 47 -6.29 -15.65 -1.92
C THR A 47 -4.85 -15.50 -1.43
N GLY A 48 -4.64 -14.87 -0.26
CA GLY A 48 -3.30 -14.67 0.33
C GLY A 48 -2.62 -13.33 0.06
N ALA A 49 -3.25 -12.41 -0.69
CA ALA A 49 -2.85 -11.00 -0.69
C ALA A 49 -3.33 -10.35 0.63
N LEU A 50 -2.49 -10.39 1.66
CA LEU A 50 -2.85 -10.05 3.04
C LEU A 50 -3.00 -8.55 3.33
N ALA A 51 -2.51 -7.68 2.45
CA ALA A 51 -2.75 -6.25 2.58
C ALA A 51 -3.00 -5.66 1.20
N ALA A 52 -4.25 -5.27 0.94
CA ALA A 52 -4.47 -4.28 -0.08
C ALA A 52 -3.89 -2.94 0.39
N PRO A 53 -3.27 -2.12 -0.49
CA PRO A 53 -2.84 -0.79 -0.11
C PRO A 53 -4.04 -0.06 0.49
N THR A 54 -3.94 0.39 1.73
CA THR A 54 -5.08 0.97 2.47
C THR A 54 -5.63 2.23 1.80
N ALA A 55 -4.80 2.90 0.98
CA ALA A 55 -5.22 3.99 0.11
C ALA A 55 -6.24 3.54 -0.97
N GLY A 56 -6.23 2.27 -1.33
CA GLY A 56 -7.22 1.65 -2.22
C GLY A 56 -8.61 1.53 -1.59
N LEU A 57 -8.73 1.63 -0.26
CA LEU A 57 -10.02 1.57 0.46
C LEU A 57 -10.92 2.77 0.18
N HIS A 58 -10.36 3.86 -0.36
CA HIS A 58 -11.10 5.07 -0.73
C HIS A 58 -11.88 4.91 -2.04
N PHE A 59 -11.65 3.84 -2.79
CA PHE A 59 -12.35 3.58 -4.04
C PHE A 59 -13.54 2.66 -3.81
N THR A 60 -14.73 3.09 -4.24
CA THR A 60 -15.92 2.24 -4.29
C THR A 60 -16.10 1.68 -5.70
N PRO A 61 -16.84 0.56 -5.88
CA PRO A 61 -17.17 0.05 -7.21
C PRO A 61 -17.81 1.11 -8.11
N GLU A 62 -18.70 1.94 -7.57
CA GLU A 62 -19.36 3.03 -8.30
C GLU A 62 -18.37 4.10 -8.75
N LEU A 63 -17.40 4.45 -7.90
CA LEU A 63 -16.36 5.42 -8.25
C LEU A 63 -15.42 4.87 -9.34
N LEU A 64 -15.03 3.58 -9.24
CA LEU A 64 -14.22 2.94 -10.28
C LEU A 64 -14.96 2.88 -11.61
N GLN A 65 -16.25 2.57 -11.59
CA GLN A 65 -17.07 2.58 -12.80
C GLN A 65 -17.11 3.98 -13.42
N GLN A 66 -17.31 5.03 -12.62
CA GLN A 66 -17.29 6.42 -13.11
C GLN A 66 -15.95 6.81 -13.73
N PHE A 67 -14.83 6.30 -13.21
CA PHE A 67 -13.51 6.50 -13.81
C PHE A 67 -13.41 5.79 -15.17
N GLN A 68 -13.84 4.54 -15.27
CA GLN A 68 -13.84 3.79 -16.52
C GLN A 68 -14.73 4.43 -17.59
N GLU A 69 -15.93 4.91 -17.22
CA GLU A 69 -16.86 5.62 -18.12
C GLU A 69 -16.26 6.94 -18.64
N ARG A 70 -15.35 7.56 -17.87
CA ARG A 70 -14.58 8.75 -18.28
C ARG A 70 -13.30 8.43 -19.04
N GLY A 71 -13.06 7.15 -19.35
CA GLY A 71 -11.88 6.71 -20.10
C GLY A 71 -10.59 6.65 -19.29
N VAL A 72 -10.66 6.57 -17.96
CA VAL A 72 -9.48 6.33 -17.11
C VAL A 72 -9.12 4.85 -17.18
N ASP A 73 -7.89 4.56 -17.59
CA ASP A 73 -7.33 3.19 -17.55
C ASP A 73 -6.94 2.83 -16.11
N ILE A 74 -7.46 1.71 -15.62
CA ILE A 74 -7.20 1.22 -14.25
C ILE A 74 -6.45 -0.10 -14.34
N ARG A 75 -5.26 -0.15 -13.74
CA ARG A 75 -4.41 -1.34 -13.68
C ARG A 75 -4.11 -1.73 -12.26
N THR A 76 -3.90 -3.02 -12.05
CA THR A 76 -3.60 -3.59 -10.74
C THR A 76 -2.31 -4.40 -10.79
N ILE A 77 -1.54 -4.31 -9.72
CA ILE A 77 -0.44 -5.23 -9.44
C ILE A 77 -0.83 -6.12 -8.27
N THR A 78 -0.20 -7.29 -8.14
CA THR A 78 -0.41 -8.18 -6.98
C THR A 78 0.73 -8.00 -6.00
N LEU A 79 0.41 -7.90 -4.71
CA LEU A 79 1.37 -7.74 -3.62
C LEU A 79 1.09 -8.78 -2.54
N HIS A 80 2.14 -9.45 -2.06
CA HIS A 80 2.09 -10.28 -0.86
C HIS A 80 2.90 -9.58 0.23
N VAL A 81 2.17 -8.86 1.07
CA VAL A 81 2.74 -8.02 2.11
C VAL A 81 2.72 -8.78 3.44
N GLY A 82 3.87 -8.81 4.12
CA GLY A 82 3.97 -9.35 5.48
C GLY A 82 3.60 -8.30 6.55
N LEU A 83 3.45 -8.73 7.80
CA LEU A 83 3.17 -7.83 8.95
C LEU A 83 4.26 -6.75 9.20
N GLY A 84 5.39 -6.83 8.50
CA GLY A 84 6.55 -5.96 8.69
C GLY A 84 6.34 -4.50 8.25
N THR A 85 5.47 -4.26 7.28
CA THR A 85 5.28 -2.93 6.64
C THR A 85 4.78 -1.86 7.61
N PHE A 86 4.16 -2.27 8.72
CA PHE A 86 3.61 -1.36 9.74
C PHE A 86 4.53 -1.14 10.94
N LYS A 87 5.75 -1.69 10.94
CA LYS A 87 6.67 -1.51 12.06
C LYS A 87 7.32 -0.12 12.03
N PRO A 88 7.47 0.54 13.19
CA PRO A 88 8.20 1.79 13.28
C PRO A 88 9.70 1.59 12.97
N VAL A 89 10.35 2.66 12.52
CA VAL A 89 11.81 2.68 12.36
C VAL A 89 12.43 2.73 13.76
N GLN A 90 13.31 1.78 14.10
CA GLN A 90 13.92 1.64 15.43
C GLN A 90 15.45 1.69 15.38
N VAL A 91 16.01 2.51 14.48
CA VAL A 91 17.45 2.70 14.32
C VAL A 91 17.81 4.17 14.47
N ASP A 92 18.99 4.46 15.02
CA ASP A 92 19.47 5.83 15.23
C ASP A 92 19.82 6.52 13.89
N ASP A 93 20.38 5.77 12.95
CA ASP A 93 20.64 6.20 11.58
C ASP A 93 19.66 5.51 10.63
N ILE A 94 18.83 6.28 9.94
CA ILE A 94 17.85 5.74 8.99
C ILE A 94 18.50 4.92 7.87
N ARG A 95 19.77 5.19 7.54
CA ARG A 95 20.53 4.45 6.52
C ARG A 95 20.80 3.00 6.92
N ASP A 96 20.75 2.71 8.22
CA ASP A 96 20.90 1.36 8.76
C ASP A 96 19.55 0.63 8.85
N HIS A 97 18.44 1.28 8.48
CA HIS A 97 17.12 0.67 8.52
C HIS A 97 16.96 -0.40 7.44
N GLN A 98 16.68 -1.63 7.87
CA GLN A 98 16.32 -2.72 6.98
C GLN A 98 14.81 -2.81 6.85
N MET A 99 14.31 -2.58 5.64
CA MET A 99 12.90 -2.80 5.32
C MET A 99 12.59 -4.29 5.26
N HIS A 100 11.34 -4.62 5.58
CA HIS A 100 10.84 -5.96 5.33
C HIS A 100 10.63 -6.16 3.82
N SER A 101 11.13 -7.30 3.31
CA SER A 101 10.91 -7.70 1.92
C SER A 101 9.43 -8.03 1.69
N GLU A 102 8.89 -7.52 0.58
CA GLU A 102 7.55 -7.78 0.08
C GLU A 102 7.65 -8.38 -1.31
N THR A 103 6.81 -9.37 -1.63
CA THR A 103 6.79 -9.93 -2.99
C THR A 103 5.69 -9.28 -3.81
N TYR A 104 5.95 -9.09 -5.09
CA TYR A 104 5.00 -8.51 -6.03
C TYR A 104 4.99 -9.25 -7.35
N HIS A 105 3.90 -9.06 -8.10
CA HIS A 105 3.75 -9.53 -9.47
C HIS A 105 3.09 -8.46 -10.33
N ILE A 106 3.74 -8.13 -11.45
CA ILE A 106 3.26 -7.20 -12.46
C ILE A 106 3.03 -7.98 -13.75
N SER A 107 1.79 -7.99 -14.26
CA SER A 107 1.48 -8.65 -15.54
C SER A 107 2.09 -7.89 -16.72
N ALA A 108 2.38 -8.61 -17.80
CA ALA A 108 2.81 -8.03 -19.08
C ALA A 108 1.91 -6.88 -19.55
N GLU A 109 0.59 -7.10 -19.46
CA GLU A 109 -0.41 -6.10 -19.81
C GLU A 109 -0.29 -4.84 -18.94
N THR A 110 -0.14 -4.99 -17.63
CA THR A 110 0.01 -3.86 -16.71
C THR A 110 1.32 -3.10 -16.95
N ALA A 111 2.43 -3.82 -17.10
CA ALA A 111 3.72 -3.23 -17.42
C ALA A 111 3.68 -2.44 -18.74
N SER A 112 2.98 -2.97 -19.75
CA SER A 112 2.84 -2.30 -21.04
C SER A 112 2.11 -0.96 -20.94
N GLN A 113 1.14 -0.84 -20.03
CA GLN A 113 0.40 0.40 -19.81
C GLN A 113 1.18 1.37 -18.92
N ILE A 114 1.87 0.88 -17.89
CA ILE A 114 2.72 1.70 -17.02
C ILE A 114 3.79 2.44 -17.85
N ASN A 115 4.38 1.75 -18.82
CA ASN A 115 5.45 2.30 -19.66
C ASN A 115 4.95 3.15 -20.84
N GLN A 116 3.64 3.32 -21.01
CA GLN A 116 3.09 4.24 -22.00
C GLN A 116 3.14 5.70 -21.53
N LYS A 117 3.09 6.62 -22.49
CA LYS A 117 3.05 8.06 -22.21
C LYS A 117 1.63 8.50 -21.86
N TRP A 118 1.33 8.55 -20.57
CA TRP A 118 0.09 9.11 -20.06
C TRP A 118 0.23 10.62 -19.79
N LYS A 119 -0.89 11.36 -19.90
CA LYS A 119 -0.92 12.76 -19.43
C LYS A 119 -0.77 12.85 -17.91
N ARG A 120 -1.26 11.84 -17.19
CA ARG A 120 -1.18 11.70 -15.75
C ARG A 120 -1.31 10.23 -15.37
N GLN A 121 -0.43 9.77 -14.48
CA GLN A 121 -0.44 8.43 -13.93
C GLN A 121 -0.40 8.53 -12.41
N ILE A 122 -1.37 7.92 -11.73
CA ILE A 122 -1.50 7.99 -10.28
C ILE A 122 -1.23 6.60 -9.70
N CYS A 123 -0.15 6.49 -8.94
CA CYS A 123 0.12 5.31 -8.12
C CYS A 123 -0.74 5.37 -6.85
N VAL A 124 -1.41 4.27 -6.54
CA VAL A 124 -2.27 4.17 -5.35
C VAL A 124 -1.58 3.32 -4.29
N GLY A 125 -1.16 3.98 -3.22
CA GLY A 125 -0.50 3.39 -2.06
C GLY A 125 1.02 3.33 -2.14
N THR A 126 1.65 3.43 -0.97
CA THR A 126 3.12 3.41 -0.81
C THR A 126 3.73 2.05 -1.13
N THR A 127 3.04 0.94 -0.82
CA THR A 127 3.48 -0.42 -1.15
C THR A 127 3.53 -0.62 -2.68
N THR A 128 2.51 -0.14 -3.41
CA THR A 128 2.51 -0.12 -4.87
C THR A 128 3.68 0.70 -5.40
N CYS A 129 3.92 1.88 -4.80
CA CYS A 129 5.03 2.75 -5.19
C CYS A 129 6.37 2.05 -5.06
N ARG A 130 6.65 1.39 -3.92
CA ARG A 130 7.88 0.62 -3.71
C ARG A 130 8.06 -0.48 -4.75
N ALA A 131 7.02 -1.27 -5.03
CA ALA A 131 7.08 -2.33 -6.02
C ALA A 131 7.37 -1.80 -7.44
N LEU A 132 6.70 -0.72 -7.85
CA LEU A 132 6.93 -0.09 -9.15
C LEU A 132 8.33 0.50 -9.27
N GLU A 133 8.82 1.19 -8.23
CA GLU A 133 10.16 1.76 -8.21
C GLU A 133 11.26 0.68 -8.20
N SER A 134 11.02 -0.49 -7.61
CA SER A 134 12.03 -1.56 -7.51
C SER A 134 12.34 -2.28 -8.83
N ASN A 135 11.40 -2.28 -9.77
CA ASN A 135 11.57 -2.91 -11.10
C ASN A 135 11.26 -1.95 -12.26
N SER A 136 11.18 -0.65 -11.97
CA SER A 136 10.79 0.39 -12.93
C SER A 136 9.51 0.07 -13.71
N GLY A 137 8.53 -0.58 -13.06
CA GLY A 137 7.27 -0.98 -13.69
C GLY A 137 7.37 -2.11 -14.73
N SER A 138 8.47 -2.85 -14.78
CA SER A 138 8.65 -3.98 -15.72
C SER A 138 7.82 -5.20 -15.29
N GLU A 139 7.49 -6.07 -16.26
CA GLU A 139 6.73 -7.30 -16.01
C GLU A 139 7.53 -8.30 -15.16
N GLY A 140 6.80 -9.17 -14.44
CA GLY A 140 7.38 -10.30 -13.73
C GLY A 140 7.03 -10.35 -12.25
N GLU A 141 7.50 -11.41 -11.61
CA GLU A 141 7.50 -11.57 -10.15
C GLU A 141 8.83 -11.07 -9.58
N GLY A 142 8.77 -10.45 -8.41
CA GLY A 142 9.96 -9.94 -7.74
C GLY A 142 9.75 -9.76 -6.25
N GLU A 143 10.84 -9.42 -5.58
CA GLU A 143 10.84 -9.01 -4.18
C GLU A 143 11.36 -7.57 -4.07
N THR A 144 10.89 -6.84 -3.05
CA THR A 144 11.38 -5.50 -2.74
C THR A 144 11.52 -5.28 -1.25
N ASP A 145 12.72 -4.89 -0.85
CA ASP A 145 13.06 -4.30 0.44
C ASP A 145 13.54 -2.86 0.27
N ILE A 146 13.15 -2.19 -0.83
CA ILE A 146 13.59 -0.82 -1.09
C ILE A 146 13.13 0.11 0.04
N PHE A 147 14.07 0.90 0.56
CA PHE A 147 13.81 1.95 1.53
C PHE A 147 13.89 3.32 0.84
N ILE A 148 12.73 3.97 0.69
CA ILE A 148 12.61 5.27 0.02
C ILE A 148 12.54 6.36 1.07
N TYR A 149 13.49 7.30 1.03
CA TYR A 149 13.62 8.43 1.95
C TYR A 149 14.13 9.68 1.21
N PRO A 150 14.08 10.89 1.81
CA PRO A 150 14.45 12.13 1.12
C PRO A 150 15.82 12.06 0.44
N GLY A 151 15.88 12.46 -0.84
CA GLY A 151 17.04 12.30 -1.71
C GLY A 151 16.91 11.16 -2.73
N TYR A 152 15.89 10.32 -2.62
CA TYR A 152 15.56 9.30 -3.62
C TYR A 152 15.03 9.94 -4.93
N GLU A 153 15.50 9.46 -6.08
CA GLU A 153 15.06 9.90 -7.41
C GLU A 153 14.04 8.90 -8.01
N PHE A 154 12.77 9.30 -8.04
CA PHE A 154 11.69 8.46 -8.60
C PHE A 154 11.83 8.31 -10.12
N GLN A 155 11.74 7.07 -10.59
CA GLN A 155 11.91 6.73 -12.01
C GLN A 155 10.60 6.35 -12.70
N CYS A 156 9.65 5.76 -11.96
CA CYS A 156 8.41 5.20 -12.51
C CYS A 156 7.17 5.98 -12.07
N VAL A 157 7.10 6.36 -10.79
CA VAL A 157 5.90 6.96 -10.19
C VAL A 157 5.93 8.48 -10.30
N GLN A 158 4.88 9.04 -10.90
CA GLN A 158 4.76 10.49 -11.18
C GLN A 158 3.77 11.21 -10.27
N SER A 159 2.75 10.51 -9.77
CA SER A 159 1.80 11.03 -8.78
C SER A 159 1.46 9.92 -7.80
N LEU A 160 1.20 10.28 -6.54
CA LEU A 160 0.96 9.33 -5.46
C LEU A 160 -0.32 9.68 -4.71
N LEU A 161 -1.24 8.71 -4.62
CA LEU A 161 -2.37 8.74 -3.71
C LEU A 161 -2.08 7.83 -2.52
N THR A 162 -2.10 8.37 -1.30
CA THR A 162 -1.80 7.62 -0.08
C THR A 162 -2.60 8.14 1.11
N ASN A 163 -2.60 7.42 2.24
CA ASN A 163 -3.16 7.91 3.50
C ASN A 163 -2.21 8.93 4.18
N PHE A 164 -2.67 9.57 5.26
CA PHE A 164 -1.77 10.25 6.20
C PHE A 164 -1.09 9.24 7.13
N HIS A 165 0.22 9.35 7.29
CA HIS A 165 1.07 8.39 7.99
C HIS A 165 1.52 8.89 9.36
N LEU A 166 2.01 7.97 10.18
CA LEU A 166 2.56 8.28 11.49
C LEU A 166 3.85 9.11 11.41
N PRO A 167 4.11 10.00 12.38
CA PRO A 167 5.46 10.48 12.66
C PRO A 167 6.43 9.31 12.84
N GLU A 168 7.70 9.52 12.46
CA GLU A 168 8.78 8.52 12.63
C GLU A 168 8.55 7.17 11.91
N SER A 169 7.65 7.13 10.92
CA SER A 169 7.42 5.95 10.08
C SER A 169 8.23 5.98 8.78
N SER A 170 8.59 4.81 8.25
CA SER A 170 9.19 4.71 6.90
C SER A 170 8.26 5.27 5.81
N LEU A 171 6.94 5.20 6.03
CA LEU A 171 5.94 5.70 5.10
C LEU A 171 5.94 7.23 5.00
N ILE A 172 6.09 7.96 6.12
CA ILE A 172 6.19 9.43 6.06
C ILE A 172 7.50 9.85 5.37
N MET A 173 8.58 9.08 5.52
CA MET A 173 9.85 9.34 4.83
C MET A 173 9.70 9.19 3.31
N LEU A 174 9.04 8.12 2.84
CA LEU A 174 8.73 7.93 1.42
C LEU A 174 7.90 9.10 0.88
N VAL A 175 6.86 9.50 1.61
CA VAL A 175 5.99 10.61 1.21
C VAL A 175 6.75 11.93 1.17
N CYS A 176 7.66 12.18 2.12
CA CYS A 176 8.55 13.34 2.10
C CYS A 176 9.56 13.30 0.96
N ALA A 177 10.06 12.11 0.59
CA ALA A 177 10.90 11.94 -0.58
C ALA A 177 10.15 12.31 -1.86
N PHE A 178 8.86 11.94 -1.93
CA PHE A 178 8.02 12.17 -3.09
C PHE A 178 7.58 13.63 -3.25
N GLY A 179 7.01 14.23 -2.20
CA GLY A 179 6.44 15.58 -2.25
C GLY A 179 7.34 16.70 -1.72
N GLY A 180 8.54 16.37 -1.23
CA GLY A 180 9.43 17.31 -0.55
C GLY A 180 9.06 17.49 0.92
N TYR A 181 10.07 17.52 1.80
CA TYR A 181 9.87 17.55 3.26
C TYR A 181 9.03 18.76 3.71
N GLU A 182 9.39 19.97 3.29
CA GLU A 182 8.72 21.21 3.74
C GLU A 182 7.24 21.24 3.35
N LEU A 183 6.93 20.91 2.09
CA LEU A 183 5.57 20.91 1.56
C LEU A 183 4.70 19.85 2.24
N ILE A 184 5.25 18.66 2.46
CA ILE A 184 4.53 17.57 3.13
C ILE A 184 4.29 17.91 4.60
N MET A 185 5.27 18.46 5.32
CA MET A 185 5.06 18.86 6.72
C MET A 185 4.02 19.99 6.84
N GLU A 186 4.02 20.96 5.92
CA GLU A 186 2.97 21.99 5.86
C GLU A 186 1.59 21.38 5.61
N ALA A 187 1.48 20.43 4.68
CA ALA A 187 0.23 19.73 4.41
C ALA A 187 -0.27 18.94 5.64
N TYR A 188 0.62 18.27 6.36
CA TYR A 188 0.29 17.54 7.59
C TYR A 188 -0.19 18.47 8.70
N GLN A 189 0.47 19.61 8.88
CA GLN A 189 0.05 20.63 9.85
C GLN A 189 -1.37 21.13 9.54
N LYS A 190 -1.65 21.46 8.28
CA LYS A 190 -3.00 21.87 7.85
C LYS A 190 -4.03 20.76 8.00
N ALA A 191 -3.65 19.50 7.78
CA ALA A 191 -4.54 18.36 7.96
C ALA A 191 -4.93 18.20 9.44
N ILE A 192 -3.98 18.36 10.36
CA ILE A 192 -4.22 18.36 11.81
C ILE A 192 -5.15 19.51 12.20
N GLU A 193 -4.86 20.75 11.75
CA GLU A 193 -5.69 21.92 12.03
C GLU A 193 -7.14 21.78 11.53
N ARG A 194 -7.33 21.01 10.45
CA ARG A 194 -8.64 20.73 9.84
C ARG A 194 -9.28 19.44 10.34
N ASN A 195 -8.71 18.78 11.34
CA ASN A 195 -9.21 17.52 11.93
C ASN A 195 -9.37 16.39 10.90
N PHE A 196 -8.43 16.29 9.95
CA PHE A 196 -8.36 15.12 9.09
C PHE A 196 -8.09 13.87 9.94
N ARG A 197 -8.66 12.75 9.51
CA ARG A 197 -8.42 11.45 10.13
C ARG A 197 -7.15 10.87 9.53
N PHE A 198 -6.26 10.32 10.35
CA PHE A 198 -4.97 9.77 9.90
C PHE A 198 -5.06 8.24 9.81
N TYR A 199 -3.96 7.59 9.40
CA TYR A 199 -3.80 6.13 9.34
C TYR A 199 -4.61 5.43 8.24
N SER A 200 -4.62 4.10 8.27
CA SER A 200 -5.18 3.24 7.22
C SER A 200 -6.65 3.50 6.91
N TYR A 201 -7.44 3.92 7.91
CA TYR A 201 -8.88 4.17 7.79
C TYR A 201 -9.23 5.67 7.89
N GLY A 202 -8.21 6.52 7.82
CA GLY A 202 -8.36 7.97 7.84
C GLY A 202 -8.75 8.52 6.48
N ASP A 203 -8.33 9.75 6.22
CA ASP A 203 -8.49 10.43 4.94
C ASP A 203 -7.28 10.16 4.02
N ALA A 204 -7.39 10.61 2.78
CA ALA A 204 -6.37 10.42 1.74
C ALA A 204 -5.68 11.74 1.36
N MET A 205 -4.48 11.63 0.84
CA MET A 205 -3.68 12.70 0.27
C MET A 205 -3.25 12.31 -1.14
N LEU A 206 -3.46 13.22 -2.10
CA LEU A 206 -3.02 13.09 -3.49
C LEU A 206 -1.89 14.10 -3.75
N ILE A 207 -0.74 13.60 -4.18
CA ILE A 207 0.44 14.38 -4.55
C ILE A 207 0.58 14.31 -6.08
N LEU A 208 0.63 15.47 -6.73
CA LEU A 208 0.57 15.65 -8.19
C LEU A 208 1.82 16.32 -8.75
#